data_AF-A0A3B0SI27-F1
#
_entry.id   AF-A0A3B0SI27-F1
#
_cell.length_a   1.000
_cell.length_b   1.000
_cell.length_c   1.000
_cell.angle_alpha   90.00
_cell.angle_beta   90.00
_cell.angle_gamma   90.00
#
_symmetry.space_group_name_H-M   'P 1'
#
loop_
_entity.id
_entity.type
_entity.pdbx_description
1 polymer ?
#
loop_
_entity_poly.entity_id
_entity_poly.type
_entity_poly.pdbx_seq_one_letter_code
_entity_poly.pdbx_strand_id
1 'polypeptide(L)' 'MLAHRRLADRAAGLMAQGTPFVQATVVRAQCPTSTRPGDSAIILADGSFEGFIGGQC' A
#
# COMPACT_ATOMS: atom_id res chain seq x y z
N MET A 1 9.90 10.02 -0.75
CA MET A 1 10.44 9.48 0.52
C MET A 1 9.44 9.53 1.68
N LEU A 2 8.74 10.65 1.91
CA LEU A 2 7.77 10.80 3.01
C LEU A 2 6.58 9.82 2.96
N ALA A 3 6.05 9.50 1.77
CA ALA A 3 4.90 8.59 1.61
C ALA A 3 5.20 7.15 2.06
N HIS A 4 6.40 6.65 1.73
CA HIS A 4 6.83 5.31 2.15
C HIS A 4 6.95 5.21 3.67
N ARG A 5 7.47 6.26 4.32
CA ARG A 5 7.58 6.33 5.77
C ARG A 5 6.21 6.27 6.46
N ARG A 6 5.21 6.96 5.92
CA ARG A 6 3.83 6.89 6.45
C ARG A 6 3.23 5.49 6.39
N LEU A 7 3.46 4.75 5.30
CA LEU A 7 2.97 3.37 5.17
C LEU A 7 3.67 2.42 6.16
N ALA A 8 4.98 2.60 6.37
CA ALA A 8 5.73 1.82 7.36
C ALA A 8 5.24 2.08 8.79
N ASP A 9 5.02 3.35 9.16
CA ASP A 9 4.47 3.72 10.47
C ASP A 9 3.05 3.15 10.66
N ARG A 10 2.25 3.15 9.58
CA ARG A 10 0.90 2.57 9.59
C ARG A 10 0.92 1.06 9.80
N ALA A 11 1.79 0.34 9.08
CA ALA A 11 1.97 -1.10 9.24
C ALA A 11 2.40 -1.45 10.67
N ALA A 12 3.35 -0.70 11.24
CA ALA A 12 3.79 -0.89 12.62
C ALA A 12 2.64 -0.69 13.63
N GLY A 13 1.79 0.32 13.41
CA GLY A 13 0.60 0.55 14.24
C GLY A 13 -0.40 -0.60 14.19
N LEU A 14 -0.69 -1.13 12.99
CA LEU A 14 -1.61 -2.26 12.80
C LEU A 14 -1.05 -3.55 13.42
N MET A 15 0.25 -3.80 13.27
CA MET A 15 0.94 -4.91 13.93
C MET A 15 0.85 -4.81 15.46
N ALA A 16 1.11 -3.64 16.03
CA ALA A 16 1.01 -3.42 17.47
C ALA A 16 -0.42 -3.62 18.01
N GLN A 17 -1.44 -3.35 17.19
CA GLN A 17 -2.85 -3.54 17.52
C GLN A 17 -3.36 -4.95 17.22
N GLY A 18 -2.54 -5.83 16.63
CA GLY A 18 -2.98 -7.17 16.20
C GLY A 18 -4.06 -7.14 15.12
N THR A 19 -4.18 -6.03 14.38
CA THR A 19 -5.18 -5.88 13.32
C THR A 19 -4.69 -6.56 12.05
N PRO A 20 -5.44 -7.49 11.43
CA PRO A 20 -5.04 -8.12 10.18
C PRO A 20 -5.02 -7.10 9.03
N PHE A 21 -3.95 -7.14 8.23
CA PHE A 21 -3.80 -6.32 7.03
C PHE A 21 -2.87 -6.98 6.01
N VAL A 22 -2.88 -6.48 4.79
CA VAL A 22 -1.92 -6.83 3.73
C VAL A 22 -1.14 -5.58 3.35
N GLN A 23 0.18 -5.70 3.17
CA GLN A 23 0.98 -4.68 2.51
C GLN A 23 1.26 -5.14 1.08
N ALA A 24 0.79 -4.36 0.12
CA ALA A 24 1.02 -4.60 -1.31
C ALA A 24 2.05 -3.59 -1.83
N THR A 25 2.97 -4.05 -2.69
CA THR A 25 3.98 -3.21 -3.32
C THR A 25 4.08 -3.55 -4.80
N VAL A 26 4.02 -2.54 -5.65
CA VAL A 26 4.24 -2.67 -7.10
C VAL A 26 5.71 -2.96 -7.34
N VAL A 27 6.03 -4.19 -7.71
CA VAL A 27 7.41 -4.60 -8.01
C VAL A 27 7.82 -4.26 -9.44
N ARG A 28 6.85 -4.14 -10.35
CA ARG A 28 7.07 -3.85 -11.77
C ARG A 28 5.83 -3.22 -12.38
N ALA A 29 6.04 -2.25 -13.27
CA ALA A 29 4.99 -1.59 -14.04
C ALA A 29 5.42 -1.52 -15.51
N GLN A 30 4.49 -1.72 -16.45
CA GLN A 30 4.71 -1.58 -17.89
C GLN A 30 3.66 -0.66 -18.50
N CYS A 31 4.10 0.18 -19.44
CA CYS A 31 3.24 1.17 -20.09
C CYS A 31 2.08 0.49 -20.86
N PRO A 32 0.85 1.04 -20.83
CA PRO A 32 0.41 2.23 -20.08
C PRO A 32 -0.18 1.88 -18.71
N THR A 33 0.41 2.41 -17.64
CA THR A 33 -0.16 2.36 -16.28
C THR A 33 0.25 3.59 -15.49
N SER A 34 -0.64 4.05 -14.59
CA SER A 34 -0.36 5.14 -13.66
C SER A 34 0.51 4.70 -12.47
N THR A 35 0.64 3.40 -12.24
CA THR A 35 1.48 2.83 -11.19
C THR A 35 2.95 2.82 -11.56
N ARG A 36 3.81 2.93 -10.54
CA ARG A 36 5.25 2.89 -10.66
C ARG A 36 5.82 1.83 -9.73
N PRO A 37 6.97 1.21 -10.06
CA PRO A 37 7.67 0.34 -9.12
C PRO A 37 7.95 1.09 -7.81
N GLY A 38 7.64 0.45 -6.68
CA GLY A 38 7.74 1.02 -5.35
C GLY A 38 6.45 1.64 -4.81
N ASP A 39 5.46 1.91 -5.67
CA ASP A 39 4.11 2.27 -5.20
C ASP A 39 3.60 1.17 -4.28
N SER A 40 2.99 1.54 -3.16
CA SER A 40 2.58 0.61 -2.12
C SER A 40 1.29 1.03 -1.47
N ALA A 41 0.56 0.06 -0.93
CA ALA A 41 -0.65 0.27 -0.15
C ALA A 41 -0.76 -0.72 1.01
N ILE A 42 -1.43 -0.29 2.08
CA ILE A 42 -1.92 -1.14 3.17
C ILE A 42 -3.40 -1.39 2.92
N ILE A 43 -3.81 -2.65 2.89
CA ILE A 43 -5.18 -3.09 2.65
C ILE A 43 -5.72 -3.71 3.94
N LEU A 44 -6.89 -3.24 4.38
CA LEU A 44 -7.59 -3.73 5.57
C LEU A 44 -8.61 -4.81 5.18
N ALA A 45 -9.11 -5.53 6.18
CA ALA A 45 -10.03 -6.67 5.98
C ALA A 45 -11.39 -6.26 5.35
N ASP A 46 -11.79 -5.00 5.49
CA ASP A 46 -13.00 -4.46 4.88
C ASP A 46 -12.82 -4.06 3.41
N GLY A 47 -11.61 -4.25 2.85
CA GLY A 47 -11.27 -3.89 1.49
C GLY A 47 -10.87 -2.43 1.30
N SER A 48 -10.91 -1.61 2.36
CA SER A 48 -10.34 -0.27 2.32
C SER A 48 -8.81 -0.35 2.24
N PHE A 49 -8.19 0.65 1.60
CA PHE A 49 -6.74 0.72 1.53
C PHE A 49 -6.20 2.14 1.62
N GLU A 50 -4.99 2.25 2.17
CA GLU A 50 -4.21 3.47 2.28
C GLU A 50 -2.98 3.33 1.38
N GLY A 51 -2.68 4.35 0.56
CA GLY A 51 -1.61 4.29 -0.42
C GLY A 51 -2.14 4.06 -1.84
N PHE A 52 -1.26 3.64 -2.76
CA PHE A 52 -1.62 3.49 -4.17
C PHE A 52 -0.96 2.26 -4.76
N ILE A 53 -1.76 1.43 -5.43
CA ILE A 53 -1.32 0.27 -6.22
C ILE A 53 -2.06 0.18 -7.57
N GLY A 54 -2.73 1.27 -7.97
CA GLY A 54 -3.67 1.31 -9.12
C GLY A 54 -5.12 1.35 -8.67
N GLY A 55 -6.08 1.46 -9.62
CA GLY A 55 -7.51 1.34 -9.28
C GLY A 55 -8.50 2.31 -9.95
N GLN A 56 -8.14 3.02 -11.01
CA GLN A 56 -9.14 3.63 -11.88
C GLN A 56 -9.30 2.77 -13.14
N CYS A 57 -10.31 1.91 -13.13
CA CYS A 57 -10.97 1.38 -14.31
C CYS A 57 -12.44 1.78 -14.26
#